data_AF-A0A955U361-F1
#
_entry.id   AF-A0A955U361-F1
#
_cell.length_a   1.000
_cell.length_b   1.000
_cell.length_c   1.000
_cell.angle_alpha   90.00
_cell.angle_beta   90.00
_cell.angle_gamma   90.00
#
_symmetry.space_group_name_H-M   'P 1'
#
loop_
_entity.id
_entity.type
_entity.pdbx_description
1 polymer ?
#
loop_
_entity_poly.entity_id
_entity_poly.type
_entity_poly.pdbx_seq_one_letter_code
_entity_poly.pdbx_strand_id
1 'polypeptide(L)' 'MTRHRLEAFSDGVIAILITIMVLELKVPHEPTLAGLRAASPTLVAYLLSFVFLGIYWNNH' A
#
# COMPACT_ATOMS: atom_id res chain seq x y z
N MET A 1 28.07 4.92 -12.34
CA MET A 1 27.45 4.57 -11.03
C MET A 1 26.59 3.35 -11.22
N THR A 2 26.82 2.35 -10.38
CA THR A 2 26.47 0.93 -10.53
C THR A 2 24.96 0.69 -10.46
N ARG A 3 24.35 0.22 -11.56
CA ARG A 3 22.93 -0.15 -11.71
C ARG A 3 22.28 -0.79 -10.45
N HIS A 4 23.03 -1.67 -9.80
CA HIS A 4 22.64 -2.38 -8.59
C HIS A 4 22.31 -1.48 -7.37
N ARG A 5 22.94 -0.30 -7.25
CA ARG A 5 22.65 0.66 -6.17
C ARG A 5 21.34 1.39 -6.40
N LEU A 6 20.96 1.60 -7.65
CA LEU A 6 19.70 2.25 -8.00
C LEU A 6 18.53 1.28 -7.80
N GLU A 7 18.70 0.01 -8.18
CA GLU A 7 17.72 -1.07 -7.94
C GLU A 7 17.45 -1.23 -6.43
N ALA A 8 18.51 -1.37 -5.61
CA ALA A 8 18.36 -1.48 -4.15
C ALA A 8 17.73 -0.24 -3.49
N PHE A 9 17.95 0.95 -4.06
CA PHE A 9 17.28 2.17 -3.59
C PHE A 9 15.78 2.13 -3.93
N SER A 10 15.42 1.79 -5.16
CA SER A 10 14.02 1.65 -5.59
C SER A 10 13.28 0.58 -4.79
N ASP A 11 13.90 -0.57 -4.51
CA ASP A 11 13.33 -1.62 -3.66
C ASP A 11 12.98 -1.09 -2.26
N GLY A 12 13.90 -0.35 -1.65
CA GLY A 12 13.68 0.28 -0.35
C GLY A 12 12.53 1.29 -0.38
N VAL A 13 12.45 2.11 -1.44
CA VAL A 13 11.35 3.07 -1.61
C VAL A 13 10.01 2.35 -1.75
N ILE A 14 9.92 1.31 -2.59
CA ILE A 14 8.68 0.57 -2.81
C ILE A 14 8.26 -0.17 -1.52
N ALA A 15 9.20 -0.77 -0.78
CA ALA A 15 8.91 -1.41 0.50
C ALA A 15 8.33 -0.40 1.51
N ILE A 16 8.90 0.80 1.62
CA ILE A 16 8.39 1.86 2.50
C ILE A 16 6.98 2.29 2.07
N LEU A 17 6.75 2.52 0.78
CA LEU A 17 5.42 2.88 0.27
C LEU A 17 4.36 1.83 0.64
N ILE A 18 4.66 0.55 0.42
CA ILE A 18 3.76 -0.56 0.78
C ILE A 18 3.39 -0.54 2.27
N THR A 19 4.37 -0.26 3.15
CA THR A 19 4.12 -0.22 4.61
C THR A 19 3.38 1.03 5.07
N ILE A 20 3.64 2.21 4.48
CA ILE A 20 3.00 3.46 4.91
C ILE A 20 1.56 3.55 4.42
N MET A 21 1.24 3.01 3.23
CA MET A 21 -0.11 3.08 2.68
C MET A 21 -1.20 2.49 3.59
N VAL A 22 -0.86 1.50 4.43
CA VAL A 22 -1.84 0.90 5.35
C VAL A 22 -2.29 1.88 6.44
N LEU A 23 -1.49 2.90 6.75
CA LEU A 23 -1.80 3.89 7.78
C LEU A 23 -3.00 4.77 7.41
N GLU A 24 -3.33 4.86 6.12
CA GLU A 24 -4.54 5.54 5.65
C GLU A 24 -5.83 4.73 5.88
N LEU A 25 -5.71 3.43 6.21
CA LEU A 25 -6.84 2.60 6.59
C LEU A 25 -7.22 2.89 8.06
N LYS A 26 -8.04 3.92 8.24
CA LYS A 26 -8.50 4.35 9.56
C LYS A 26 -9.55 3.40 10.12
N VAL A 27 -9.49 3.18 11.43
CA VAL A 27 -10.52 2.44 12.16
C VAL A 27 -11.83 3.23 12.09
N PRO A 28 -12.96 2.60 11.73
CA PRO A 28 -14.25 3.29 11.73
C PRO A 28 -14.61 3.78 13.13
N HIS A 29 -15.25 4.95 13.20
CA HIS A 29 -15.59 5.61 14.46
C HIS A 29 -16.54 4.76 15.33
N GLU A 30 -17.40 3.98 14.67
CA GLU A 30 -18.28 3.02 15.32
C GLU A 30 -17.79 1.59 15.07
N PRO A 31 -17.68 0.74 16.11
CA PRO A 31 -17.27 -0.65 15.99
C PRO A 31 -18.45 -1.55 15.52
N THR A 32 -19.14 -1.13 14.46
CA THR A 32 -20.29 -1.83 13.89
C THR A 32 -20.00 -2.34 12.48
N LEU A 33 -20.78 -3.32 12.02
CA LEU A 33 -20.67 -3.82 10.64
C LEU A 33 -20.95 -2.71 9.61
N ALA A 34 -21.83 -1.76 9.94
CA ALA A 34 -22.10 -0.58 9.14
C ALA A 34 -20.88 0.36 9.08
N GLY A 35 -20.19 0.56 10.21
CA GLY A 35 -18.92 1.29 10.27
C GLY A 35 -17.85 0.66 9.38
N LEU A 36 -17.70 -0.66 9.40
CA LEU A 36 -16.79 -1.39 8.49
C LEU A 36 -17.18 -1.21 7.01
N ARG A 37 -18.48 -1.24 6.70
CA ARG A 37 -18.98 -1.00 5.33
C ARG A 37 -18.65 0.41 4.84
N ALA A 38 -18.69 1.41 5.72
CA ALA A 38 -18.29 2.77 5.37
C ALA A 38 -16.79 2.89 5.05
N ALA A 39 -15.94 2.05 5.64
CA ALA A 39 -14.50 1.99 5.36
C ALA A 39 -14.14 1.16 4.11
N SER A 40 -15.10 0.43 3.52
CA SER A 40 -14.82 -0.46 2.38
C SER A 40 -14.23 0.23 1.15
N PRO A 41 -14.62 1.46 0.75
CA PRO A 41 -14.01 2.13 -0.39
C PRO A 41 -12.50 2.38 -0.19
N THR A 42 -12.10 2.81 1.00
CA THR A 42 -10.69 3.02 1.36
C THR A 42 -9.92 1.71 1.41
N LEU A 43 -10.52 0.65 1.94
CA LEU A 43 -9.91 -0.68 1.94
C LEU A 43 -9.67 -1.19 0.51
N VAL A 44 -10.64 -1.04 -0.39
CA VAL A 44 -10.49 -1.44 -1.79
C VAL A 44 -9.40 -0.62 -2.49
N ALA A 45 -9.38 0.70 -2.27
CA ALA A 45 -8.35 1.57 -2.82
C ALA A 45 -6.94 1.19 -2.32
N TYR A 46 -6.81 0.85 -1.04
CA TYR A 46 -5.58 0.32 -0.45
C TYR A 46 -5.15 -0.98 -1.11
N LEU A 47 -6.05 -1.97 -1.21
CA LEU A 47 -5.76 -3.28 -1.81
C LEU A 47 -5.34 -3.17 -3.28
N LEU A 48 -6.06 -2.36 -4.07
CA LEU A 48 -5.70 -2.10 -5.46
C LEU A 48 -4.31 -1.46 -5.55
N SER A 49 -4.06 -0.40 -4.77
CA SER A 49 -2.75 0.27 -4.74
C SER A 49 -1.63 -0.68 -4.34
N PHE A 50 -1.86 -1.52 -3.32
CA PHE A 50 -0.90 -2.53 -2.87
C PHE A 50 -0.56 -3.52 -3.99
N VAL A 51 -1.57 -4.06 -4.67
CA VAL A 51 -1.38 -4.99 -5.80
C VAL A 51 -0.64 -4.30 -6.95
N PHE A 52 -1.02 -3.08 -7.31
CA PHE A 52 -0.35 -2.31 -8.37
C PHE A 52 1.13 -2.07 -8.05
N LEU A 53 1.46 -1.64 -6.83
CA LEU A 53 2.85 -1.46 -6.42
C LEU A 53 3.61 -2.79 -6.39
N GLY A 54 2.98 -3.88 -5.95
CA GLY A 54 3.57 -5.22 -5.97
C GLY A 54 3.88 -5.71 -7.39
N ILE A 55 2.97 -5.49 -8.34
CA ILE A 55 3.19 -5.79 -9.76
C ILE A 55 4.32 -4.93 -10.32
N TYR A 56 4.32 -3.64 -10.01
CA TYR A 56 5.37 -2.73 -10.44
C TYR A 56 6.74 -3.16 -9.91
N TRP A 57 6.82 -3.53 -8.63
CA TRP A 57 8.04 -4.06 -8.01
C TRP A 57 8.50 -5.36 -8.65
N ASN A 58 7.60 -6.32 -8.91
CA ASN A 58 7.96 -7.56 -9.58
C ASN A 58 8.48 -7.36 -11.02
N ASN A 59 8.07 -6.27 -11.67
CA ASN A 59 8.53 -5.89 -13.00
C ASN A 59 9.78 -4.98 -12.98
N HIS A 60 10.20 -4.51 -11.80
CA HIS A 60 11.41 -3.73 -11.59
C HIS A 60 12.64 -4.64 -11.59
#